data_AF-A0A3L7XIG9-F1
#
_entry.id   AF-A0A3L7XIG9-F1
#
_cell.length_a   1.000
_cell.length_b   1.000
_cell.length_c   1.000
_cell.angle_alpha   90.00
_cell.angle_beta   90.00
_cell.angle_gamma   90.00
#
_symmetry.space_group_name_H-M   'P 1'
#
loop_
_entity.id
_entity.type
_entity.pdbx_description
1 polymer ?
#
loop_
_entity_poly.entity_id
_entity_poly.type
_entity_poly.pdbx_seq_one_letter_code
_entity_poly.pdbx_strand_id
1 'polypeptide(L)'
;MISVEERGVGIDIYLSWDGMTDAEKRAQQTGFRIDAGDVGYLREAYHGGPYATQVLVPEAFHCAQLGAAAAQEAGYDVNDMGAVHIAAATLRGRLEAVCGLVIKRAAKVYGQSLTAASPEVRAFVDFVELAERQELALRHPRVFASF
;
A
#
# COMPACT_ATOMS: atom_id res chain seq x y z
N MET A 1 -17.82 19.50 -19.14
CA MET A 1 -18.35 19.57 -17.77
C MET A 1 -18.45 18.13 -17.29
N ILE A 2 -17.38 17.61 -16.71
CA ILE A 2 -17.35 16.22 -16.23
C ILE A 2 -17.96 16.23 -14.84
N SER A 3 -18.96 15.38 -14.63
CA SER A 3 -19.77 15.31 -13.41
C SER A 3 -18.89 15.01 -12.20
N VAL A 4 -19.26 15.58 -11.05
CA VAL A 4 -18.56 15.47 -9.75
C VAL A 4 -18.58 14.04 -9.19
N GLU A 5 -19.24 13.09 -9.87
CA GLU A 5 -19.39 11.69 -9.47
C GLU A 5 -18.30 10.74 -10.02
N GLU A 6 -17.39 11.21 -10.89
CA GLU A 6 -16.19 10.44 -11.30
C GLU A 6 -14.93 10.81 -10.49
N ARG A 7 -15.11 11.30 -9.26
CA ARG A 7 -14.01 11.50 -8.31
C ARG A 7 -13.52 10.16 -7.76
N GLY A 8 -12.79 9.43 -8.60
CA GLY A 8 -11.73 8.48 -8.27
C GLY A 8 -11.97 7.52 -7.11
N VAL A 9 -12.86 6.53 -7.29
CA VAL A 9 -12.82 5.31 -6.48
C VAL A 9 -11.47 4.62 -6.76
N GLY A 10 -10.71 4.31 -5.72
CA GLY A 10 -9.37 3.73 -5.85
C GLY A 10 -8.97 2.97 -4.59
N ILE A 11 -7.87 2.24 -4.71
CA ILE A 11 -7.26 1.50 -3.61
C ILE A 11 -6.21 2.40 -2.97
N ASP A 12 -6.31 2.56 -1.65
CA ASP A 12 -5.37 3.29 -0.82
C ASP A 12 -4.77 2.35 0.23
N ILE A 13 -3.44 2.25 0.27
CA ILE A 13 -2.70 1.45 1.24
C ILE A 13 -1.91 2.38 2.15
N TYR A 14 -2.05 2.21 3.46
CA TYR A 14 -1.37 3.01 4.47
C TYR A 14 -0.49 2.14 5.34
N LEU A 15 0.70 2.64 5.66
CA LEU A 15 1.57 2.09 6.68
C LEU A 15 1.41 2.91 7.96
N SER A 16 1.14 2.22 9.07
CA SER A 16 1.12 2.79 10.42
C SER A 16 2.12 2.04 11.29
N TRP A 17 2.56 2.63 12.39
CA TRP A 17 3.52 2.01 13.30
C TRP A 17 3.41 2.63 14.70
N ASP A 18 3.95 1.95 15.69
CA ASP A 18 3.99 2.38 17.08
C ASP A 18 4.79 3.68 17.23
N GLY A 19 4.20 4.61 17.99
CA GLY A 19 4.78 5.94 18.19
C GLY A 19 4.85 6.77 16.90
N MET A 20 4.02 6.50 15.89
CA MET A 20 3.91 7.35 14.70
C MET A 20 3.45 8.76 15.09
N THR A 21 4.29 9.74 14.78
CA THR A 21 4.06 11.16 15.07
C THR A 21 2.98 11.75 14.16
N ASP A 22 2.36 12.84 14.60
CA ASP A 22 1.38 13.54 13.75
C ASP A 22 2.00 14.14 12.49
N ALA A 23 3.30 14.46 12.52
CA ALA A 23 4.02 14.91 11.32
C ALA A 23 4.15 13.79 10.29
N GLU A 24 4.51 12.57 10.71
CA GLU A 24 4.54 11.38 9.85
C GLU A 24 3.14 11.07 9.30
N LYS A 25 2.09 11.15 10.13
CA LYS A 25 0.69 10.95 9.68
C LYS A 25 0.26 12.00 8.65
N ARG A 26 0.57 13.27 8.89
CA ARG A 26 0.25 14.36 7.95
C ARG A 26 0.98 14.21 6.63
N ALA A 27 2.22 13.69 6.62
CA ALA A 27 2.96 13.45 5.39
C ALA A 27 2.19 12.50 4.45
N GLN A 28 1.53 11.47 4.99
CA GLN A 28 0.66 10.56 4.23
C GLN A 28 -0.62 11.23 3.70
N GLN A 29 -1.23 12.14 4.46
CA GLN A 29 -2.50 12.80 4.10
C GLN A 29 -2.38 13.83 2.95
N THR A 30 -1.15 14.21 2.57
CA THR A 30 -0.92 15.20 1.49
C THR A 30 -0.89 14.60 0.07
N GLY A 31 -1.16 13.30 -0.08
CA GLY A 31 -0.82 12.53 -1.27
C GLY A 31 -1.96 12.31 -2.27
N PHE A 32 -2.11 13.21 -3.25
CA PHE A 32 -2.43 12.77 -4.63
C PHE A 32 -1.12 12.60 -5.41
N ARG A 33 -0.07 12.06 -4.78
CA ARG A 33 1.26 11.96 -5.38
C ARG A 33 1.67 10.51 -5.61
N ILE A 34 2.22 10.29 -6.80
CA ILE A 34 2.63 8.98 -7.32
C ILE A 34 3.92 8.49 -6.64
N ASP A 35 4.66 9.39 -5.98
CA ASP A 35 5.92 9.13 -5.27
C ASP A 35 5.76 8.86 -3.76
N ALA A 36 4.54 8.85 -3.22
CA ALA A 36 4.26 8.83 -1.78
C ALA A 36 4.57 7.50 -1.04
N GLY A 37 5.22 6.54 -1.72
CA GLY A 37 5.64 5.29 -1.09
C GLY A 37 6.59 5.48 0.09
N ASP A 38 7.44 6.50 0.04
CA ASP A 38 8.45 6.83 1.06
C ASP A 38 7.87 7.37 2.38
N VAL A 39 6.64 7.90 2.33
CA VAL A 39 5.89 8.34 3.51
C VAL A 39 4.95 7.26 4.04
N GLY A 40 4.85 6.11 3.36
CA GLY A 40 4.04 4.97 3.77
C GLY A 40 2.64 4.94 3.16
N TYR A 41 2.50 5.44 1.93
CA TYR A 41 1.23 5.49 1.23
C TYR A 41 1.36 4.99 -0.22
N LEU A 42 0.43 4.11 -0.66
CA LEU A 42 0.30 3.70 -2.05
C LEU A 42 -1.13 3.95 -2.53
N ARG A 43 -1.27 4.39 -3.79
CA ARG A 43 -2.56 4.57 -4.44
C ARG A 43 -2.61 3.90 -5.80
N GLU A 44 -3.69 3.14 -6.06
CA GLU A 44 -4.04 2.66 -7.39
C GLU A 44 -5.46 3.09 -7.76
N ALA A 45 -5.66 3.69 -8.93
CA ALA A 45 -7.00 3.94 -9.46
C ALA A 45 -7.69 2.62 -9.88
N TYR A 46 -9.00 2.49 -9.63
CA TYR A 46 -9.83 1.37 -10.11
C TYR A 46 -10.07 1.45 -11.62
N HIS A 47 -9.03 1.19 -12.40
CA HIS A 47 -9.08 1.13 -13.85
C HIS A 47 -8.20 -0.02 -14.33
N GLY A 48 -8.82 -1.19 -14.54
CA GLY A 48 -8.15 -2.38 -15.10
C GLY A 48 -7.13 -3.04 -14.17
N GLY A 49 -7.49 -4.20 -13.62
CA GLY A 49 -6.55 -5.06 -12.89
C GLY A 49 -5.52 -5.76 -13.79
N PRO A 50 -4.57 -6.51 -13.19
CA PRO A 50 -4.43 -6.79 -11.75
C PRO A 50 -3.83 -5.61 -10.97
N TYR A 51 -4.21 -5.46 -9.70
CA TYR A 51 -3.69 -4.40 -8.82
C TYR A 51 -2.44 -4.86 -8.08
N ALA A 52 -1.36 -4.10 -8.20
CA ALA A 52 -0.07 -4.42 -7.61
C ALA A 52 -0.14 -4.45 -6.06
N THR A 53 -0.95 -3.57 -5.48
CA THR A 53 -1.26 -3.50 -4.05
C THR A 53 -1.89 -4.78 -3.51
N GLN A 54 -2.83 -5.40 -4.25
CA GLN A 54 -3.46 -6.66 -3.86
C GLN A 54 -2.47 -7.84 -3.85
N VAL A 55 -1.39 -7.75 -4.62
CA VAL A 55 -0.32 -8.76 -4.61
C VAL A 55 0.70 -8.47 -3.50
N LEU A 56 0.98 -7.19 -3.22
CA LEU A 56 1.92 -6.81 -2.16
C LEU A 56 1.38 -7.13 -0.77
N VAL A 57 0.12 -6.75 -0.49
CA VAL A 57 -0.48 -6.77 0.85
C VAL A 57 -1.84 -7.50 0.91
N PRO A 58 -1.97 -8.74 0.38
CA PRO A 58 -3.23 -9.48 0.36
C PRO A 58 -3.87 -9.63 1.75
N GLU A 59 -3.05 -9.73 2.82
CA GLU A 59 -3.51 -9.80 4.20
C GLU A 59 -4.33 -8.57 4.59
N ALA A 60 -3.92 -7.37 4.14
CA ALA A 60 -4.60 -6.12 4.48
C ALA A 60 -6.00 -6.07 3.83
N PHE A 61 -6.14 -6.54 2.59
CA PHE A 61 -7.45 -6.64 1.93
C PHE A 61 -8.36 -7.66 2.62
N HIS A 62 -7.80 -8.81 2.98
CA HIS A 62 -8.56 -9.85 3.65
C HIS A 62 -9.05 -9.40 5.04
N CYS A 63 -8.18 -8.79 5.84
CA CYS A 63 -8.54 -8.26 7.15
C CYS A 63 -9.58 -7.13 7.06
N ALA A 64 -9.47 -6.25 6.06
CA ALA A 64 -10.46 -5.20 5.82
C ALA A 64 -11.86 -5.77 5.49
N GLN A 65 -11.94 -6.92 4.80
CA GLN A 65 -13.21 -7.59 4.52
C GLN A 65 -13.78 -8.35 5.72
N LEU A 66 -12.92 -9.00 6.51
CA LEU A 66 -13.33 -9.74 7.70
C LEU A 66 -13.77 -8.84 8.85
N GLY A 67 -13.12 -7.68 9.00
CA GLY A 67 -13.18 -6.86 10.20
C GLY A 67 -12.18 -7.34 11.28
N ALA A 68 -11.81 -6.43 12.19
CA ALA A 68 -10.71 -6.64 13.14
C ALA A 68 -10.92 -7.88 14.05
N ALA A 69 -12.11 -8.03 14.64
CA ALA A 69 -12.39 -9.15 15.55
C ALA A 69 -12.25 -10.53 14.86
N ALA A 70 -12.87 -10.69 13.69
CA ALA A 70 -12.78 -11.94 12.94
C ALA A 70 -11.35 -12.19 12.39
N ALA A 71 -10.62 -11.14 12.03
CA ALA A 71 -9.22 -11.27 11.63
C ALA A 71 -8.32 -11.74 12.79
N GLN A 72 -8.54 -11.22 14.01
CA GLN A 72 -7.84 -11.71 15.21
C GLN A 72 -8.14 -13.18 15.49
N GLU A 73 -9.41 -13.60 15.39
CA GLU A 73 -9.81 -15.00 15.54
C GLU A 73 -9.16 -15.91 14.48
N ALA A 74 -8.98 -15.40 13.27
CA ALA A 74 -8.27 -16.07 12.18
C ALA A 74 -6.73 -16.08 12.33
N GLY A 75 -6.20 -15.51 13.41
CA GLY A 75 -4.77 -15.52 13.74
C GLY A 75 -3.96 -14.39 13.10
N TYR A 76 -4.61 -13.38 12.52
CA TYR A 76 -3.92 -12.18 12.06
C TYR A 76 -3.58 -11.28 13.23
N ASP A 77 -2.36 -10.76 13.23
CA ASP A 77 -1.98 -9.68 14.12
C ASP A 77 -2.54 -8.35 13.56
N VAL A 78 -3.73 -7.96 14.02
CA VAL A 78 -4.40 -6.71 13.64
C VAL A 78 -4.66 -5.82 14.85
N ASN A 79 -4.63 -4.50 14.63
CA ASN A 79 -5.10 -3.53 15.62
C ASN A 79 -6.62 -3.26 15.48
N ASP A 80 -7.17 -2.44 16.39
CA ASP A 80 -8.60 -2.10 16.41
C ASP A 80 -9.10 -1.42 15.13
N MET A 81 -8.20 -0.82 14.34
CA MET A 81 -8.51 -0.19 13.05
C MET A 81 -8.48 -1.20 11.89
N GLY A 82 -8.18 -2.47 12.14
CA GLY A 82 -8.02 -3.51 11.11
C GLY A 82 -6.70 -3.44 10.35
N ALA A 83 -5.72 -2.64 10.81
CA ALA A 83 -4.39 -2.61 10.22
C ALA A 83 -3.61 -3.86 10.66
N VAL A 84 -3.12 -4.63 9.68
CA VAL A 84 -2.48 -5.92 9.88
C VAL A 84 -0.97 -5.81 9.84
N HIS A 85 -0.28 -6.50 10.75
CA HIS A 85 1.16 -6.65 10.67
C HIS A 85 1.51 -7.61 9.52
N ILE A 86 2.39 -7.16 8.63
CA ILE A 86 2.98 -7.99 7.56
C ILE A 86 4.48 -7.80 7.67
N ALA A 87 5.21 -8.90 7.89
CA ALA A 87 6.67 -8.84 8.02
C ALA A 87 7.30 -8.17 6.79
N ALA A 88 8.25 -7.26 6.99
CA ALA A 88 8.88 -6.53 5.88
C ALA A 88 9.66 -7.49 4.97
N ALA A 89 10.19 -8.59 5.51
CA ALA A 89 10.78 -9.67 4.71
C ALA A 89 9.76 -10.31 3.75
N THR A 90 8.50 -10.46 4.17
CA THR A 90 7.41 -10.95 3.33
C THR A 90 7.07 -9.94 2.23
N LEU A 91 6.99 -8.65 2.55
CA LEU A 91 6.80 -7.58 1.57
C LEU A 91 7.93 -7.55 0.54
N ARG A 92 9.18 -7.64 1.01
CA ARG A 92 10.40 -7.69 0.17
C ARG A 92 10.38 -8.89 -0.77
N GLY A 93 9.99 -10.07 -0.27
CA GLY A 93 9.88 -11.27 -1.09
C GLY A 93 8.86 -11.16 -2.23
N ARG A 94 7.87 -10.27 -2.10
CA ARG A 94 6.84 -10.00 -3.14
C ARG A 94 7.25 -8.88 -4.10
N LEU A 95 8.19 -8.02 -3.72
CA LEU A 95 8.44 -6.73 -4.37
C LEU A 95 8.84 -6.86 -5.84
N GLU A 96 9.68 -7.84 -6.21
CA GLU A 96 10.10 -8.01 -7.61
C GLU A 96 8.89 -8.28 -8.54
N ALA A 97 8.03 -9.22 -8.13
CA ALA A 97 6.81 -9.55 -8.88
C ALA A 97 5.85 -8.36 -8.94
N VAL A 98 5.71 -7.62 -7.83
CA VAL A 98 4.88 -6.41 -7.73
C VAL A 98 5.37 -5.32 -8.69
N CYS A 99 6.67 -5.00 -8.70
CA CYS A 99 7.24 -4.03 -9.64
C CYS A 99 7.02 -4.43 -11.10
N GLY A 100 7.18 -5.72 -11.42
CA GLY A 100 6.87 -6.26 -12.74
C GLY A 100 5.39 -6.09 -13.14
N LEU A 101 4.46 -6.21 -12.18
CA LEU A 101 3.04 -5.98 -12.42
C LEU A 101 2.71 -4.50 -12.66
N VAL A 102 3.31 -3.58 -11.89
CA VAL A 102 3.14 -2.13 -12.09
C VAL A 102 3.52 -1.74 -13.52
N ILE A 103 4.70 -2.19 -13.98
CA ILE A 103 5.19 -1.89 -15.34
C ILE A 103 4.26 -2.45 -16.40
N LYS A 104 3.87 -3.73 -16.28
CA LYS A 104 2.96 -4.40 -17.24
C LYS A 104 1.60 -3.73 -17.27
N ARG A 105 1.05 -3.35 -16.11
CA ARG A 105 -0.25 -2.70 -16.00
C ARG A 105 -0.22 -1.31 -16.62
N ALA A 106 0.81 -0.51 -16.36
CA ALA A 106 0.93 0.83 -16.94
C ALA A 106 0.96 0.80 -18.47
N ALA A 107 1.68 -0.17 -19.05
CA ALA A 107 1.69 -0.38 -20.50
C ALA A 107 0.31 -0.80 -21.03
N LYS A 108 -0.37 -1.71 -20.34
CA LYS A 108 -1.67 -2.24 -20.77
C LYS A 108 -2.82 -1.24 -20.65
N VAL A 109 -2.89 -0.53 -19.52
CA VAL A 109 -4.04 0.32 -19.15
C VAL A 109 -3.85 1.74 -19.67
N TYR A 110 -2.63 2.27 -19.57
CA TYR A 110 -2.34 3.69 -19.88
C TYR A 110 -1.47 3.87 -21.12
N GLY A 111 -0.99 2.78 -21.75
CA GLY A 111 -0.05 2.87 -22.87
C GLY A 111 1.33 3.41 -22.47
N GLN A 112 1.65 3.41 -21.17
CA GLN A 112 2.86 4.01 -20.63
C GLN A 112 3.99 2.99 -20.54
N SER A 113 5.21 3.40 -20.92
CA SER A 113 6.42 2.60 -20.70
C SER A 113 7.09 3.05 -19.41
N LEU A 114 7.04 2.20 -18.40
CA LEU A 114 7.71 2.42 -17.12
C LEU A 114 8.99 1.60 -17.02
N THR A 115 9.92 2.09 -16.20
CA THR A 115 11.15 1.40 -15.83
C THR A 115 11.21 1.22 -14.31
N ALA A 116 12.20 0.48 -13.82
CA ALA A 116 12.42 0.35 -12.38
C ALA A 116 12.68 1.69 -11.66
N ALA A 117 13.12 2.71 -12.39
CA ALA A 117 13.36 4.05 -11.85
C ALA A 117 12.13 4.97 -11.94
N SER A 118 11.04 4.53 -12.56
CA SER A 118 9.82 5.33 -12.67
C SER A 118 9.19 5.56 -11.29
N PRO A 119 8.69 6.76 -10.97
CA PRO A 119 8.11 7.08 -9.67
C PRO A 119 7.04 6.09 -9.21
N GLU A 120 6.19 5.62 -10.14
CA GLU A 120 5.14 4.63 -9.90
C GLU A 120 5.70 3.32 -9.34
N VAL A 121 6.85 2.87 -9.88
CA VAL A 121 7.52 1.65 -9.45
C VAL A 121 8.30 1.91 -8.17
N ARG A 122 8.96 3.06 -8.09
CA ARG A 122 9.77 3.45 -6.94
C ARG A 122 8.94 3.59 -5.68
N ALA A 123 7.69 4.05 -5.77
CA ALA A 123 6.78 4.10 -4.62
C ALA A 123 6.61 2.74 -3.92
N PHE A 124 6.49 1.64 -4.66
CA PHE A 124 6.41 0.31 -4.05
C PHE A 124 7.71 -0.08 -3.35
N VAL A 125 8.85 0.29 -3.93
CA VAL A 125 10.17 0.05 -3.32
C VAL A 125 10.31 0.85 -2.04
N ASP A 126 9.97 2.14 -2.07
CA ASP A 126 10.07 3.04 -0.93
C ASP A 126 9.14 2.63 0.21
N PHE A 127 7.95 2.13 -0.11
CA PHE A 127 7.00 1.60 0.88
C PHE A 127 7.58 0.39 1.63
N VAL A 128 8.19 -0.55 0.90
CA VAL A 128 8.84 -1.72 1.51
C VAL A 128 10.07 -1.31 2.32
N GLU A 129 10.91 -0.42 1.80
CA GLU A 129 12.06 0.11 2.54
C GLU A 129 11.64 0.86 3.81
N LEU A 130 10.51 1.57 3.79
CA LEU A 130 9.96 2.20 4.99
C LEU A 130 9.52 1.15 6.00
N ALA A 131 8.79 0.11 5.58
CA ALA A 131 8.41 -0.99 6.48
C ALA A 131 9.64 -1.64 7.13
N GLU A 132 10.69 -1.92 6.36
CA GLU A 132 11.95 -2.45 6.88
C GLU A 132 12.59 -1.51 7.92
N ARG A 133 12.63 -0.21 7.65
CA ARG A 133 13.15 0.79 8.60
C ARG A 133 12.35 0.79 9.91
N GLN A 134 11.03 0.73 9.84
CA GLN A 134 10.19 0.73 11.04
C GLN A 134 10.29 -0.59 11.81
N GLU A 135 10.43 -1.73 11.14
CA GLU A 135 10.69 -3.02 11.80
C GLU A 135 12.05 -3.04 12.51
N LEU A 136 13.11 -2.58 11.84
CA LEU A 136 14.44 -2.46 12.44
C LEU A 136 14.46 -1.52 13.66
N ALA A 137 13.61 -0.49 13.63
CA ALA A 137 13.40 0.42 14.75
C ALA A 137 12.46 -0.13 15.83
N LEU A 138 11.98 -1.37 15.72
CA LEU A 138 11.04 -2.02 16.64
C LEU A 138 9.73 -1.22 16.83
N ARG A 139 9.28 -0.55 15.77
CA ARG A 139 8.04 0.25 15.76
C ARG A 139 6.82 -0.54 15.25
N HIS A 140 6.91 -1.86 15.07
CA HIS A 140 5.80 -2.73 14.67
C HIS A 140 4.90 -2.16 13.54
N PRO A 141 5.42 -2.03 12.31
CA PRO A 141 4.63 -1.50 11.21
C PRO A 141 3.45 -2.41 10.86
N ARG A 142 2.31 -1.78 10.55
CA ARG A 142 1.04 -2.39 10.16
C ARG A 142 0.48 -1.73 8.92
N VAL A 143 -0.12 -2.53 8.07
CA VAL A 143 -0.69 -2.11 6.80
C VAL A 143 -2.21 -2.07 6.90
N PHE A 144 -2.80 -0.97 6.44
CA PHE A 144 -4.25 -0.83 6.28
C PHE A 144 -4.60 -0.63 4.81
N ALA A 145 -5.65 -1.32 4.34
CA ALA A 145 -6.17 -1.16 2.99
C ALA A 145 -7.57 -0.52 3.02
N SER A 146 -7.76 0.56 2.27
CA SER A 146 -9.02 1.24 2.05
C SER A 146 -9.37 1.18 0.57
N PHE A 147 -10.51 0.59 0.22
CA PHE A 147 -10.84 0.25 -1.16
C PHE A 147 -12.35 0.05 -1.35
#